data_AF-A0A521RR33-F1
#
_entry.id   AF-A0A521RR33-F1
#
_cell.length_a   1.000
_cell.length_b   1.000
_cell.length_c   1.000
_cell.angle_alpha   90.00
_cell.angle_beta   90.00
_cell.angle_gamma   90.00
#
_symmetry.space_group_name_H-M   'P 1'
#
loop_
_entity.id
_entity.type
_entity.pdbx_description
1 polymer ?
#
loop_
_entity_poly.entity_id
_entity_poly.type
_entity_poly.pdbx_seq_one_letter_code
_entity_poly.pdbx_strand_id
1 'polypeptide(L)' 'MAKGSKKQKQFKIRKKTKRREKLKRLERRYFTARTRREEREAIEKIRRLAPNYPVQEILRPAA' A
#
# COMPACT_ATOMS: atom_id res chain seq x y z
N MET A 1 -5.71 -6.20 -29.46
CA MET A 1 -5.95 -5.89 -28.02
C MET A 1 -7.02 -4.81 -27.91
N ALA A 2 -8.20 -5.14 -27.40
CA ALA A 2 -9.29 -4.16 -27.25
C ALA A 2 -8.84 -3.03 -26.32
N LYS A 3 -8.78 -1.79 -26.84
CA LYS A 3 -8.52 -0.59 -26.04
C LYS A 3 -9.68 -0.45 -25.05
N GLY A 4 -9.50 -0.93 -23.83
CA GLY A 4 -10.54 -0.87 -22.79
C GLY A 4 -11.09 0.54 -22.65
N SER A 5 -12.39 0.66 -22.40
CA SER A 5 -13.11 1.94 -22.34
C SER A 5 -12.39 2.93 -21.42
N LYS A 6 -12.41 4.23 -21.77
CA LYS A 6 -11.84 5.32 -20.93
C LYS A 6 -12.28 5.20 -19.47
N LYS A 7 -13.53 4.81 -19.22
CA LYS A 7 -14.08 4.55 -17.87
C LYS A 7 -13.35 3.42 -17.14
N GLN A 8 -13.08 2.31 -17.81
CA GLN A 8 -12.32 1.18 -17.24
C GLN A 8 -10.87 1.57 -16.92
N LYS A 9 -10.23 2.36 -17.79
CA LYS A 9 -8.87 2.89 -17.54
C LYS A 9 -8.85 3.77 -16.29
N GLN A 10 -9.79 4.71 -16.18
CA GLN A 10 -9.92 5.57 -15.00
C GLN A 10 -10.19 4.78 -13.72
N PHE A 11 -11.06 3.76 -13.77
CA PHE A 11 -11.34 2.90 -12.63
C PHE A 11 -10.08 2.16 -12.14
N LYS A 12 -9.33 1.56 -13.07
CA LYS A 12 -8.06 0.87 -12.75
C LYS A 12 -7.05 1.84 -12.14
N ILE A 13 -6.92 3.05 -12.68
CA ILE A 13 -6.03 4.09 -12.12
C ILE A 13 -6.48 4.47 -10.71
N ARG A 14 -7.76 4.81 -10.50
CA ARG A 14 -8.30 5.14 -9.17
C ARG A 14 -8.07 4.03 -8.16
N LYS A 15 -8.28 2.76 -8.54
CA LYS A 15 -8.03 1.59 -7.68
C LYS A 15 -6.55 1.49 -7.30
N LYS A 16 -5.64 1.70 -8.26
CA LYS A 16 -4.19 1.73 -8.01
C LYS A 16 -3.80 2.89 -7.08
N THR A 17 -4.32 4.09 -7.31
CA THR A 17 -4.05 5.28 -6.49
C THR A 17 -4.51 5.06 -5.04
N LYS A 18 -5.75 4.61 -4.83
CA LYS A 18 -6.27 4.31 -3.48
C LYS A 18 -5.43 3.26 -2.75
N ARG A 19 -4.95 2.22 -3.46
CA ARG A 19 -4.06 1.21 -2.86
C ARG A 19 -2.74 1.82 -2.41
N ARG A 20 -2.12 2.68 -3.24
CA ARG A 20 -0.88 3.40 -2.91
C ARG A 20 -1.05 4.33 -1.72
N GLU A 21 -2.16 5.09 -1.67
CA GLU A 21 -2.48 5.95 -0.53
C GLU A 21 -2.65 5.16 0.76
N LYS A 22 -3.31 3.99 0.69
CA LYS A 22 -3.48 3.12 1.86
C LYS A 22 -2.15 2.55 2.34
N LEU A 23 -1.25 2.15 1.43
CA LEU A 23 0.11 1.73 1.78
C LEU A 23 0.89 2.87 2.45
N LYS A 24 0.89 4.08 1.88
CA LYS A 24 1.53 5.26 2.50
C LYS A 24 1.01 5.56 3.90
N ARG A 25 -0.30 5.38 4.14
CA ARG A 25 -0.88 5.56 5.48
C ARG A 25 -0.40 4.48 6.46
N LEU A 26 -0.28 3.24 6.03
CA LEU A 26 0.22 2.13 6.86
C LEU A 26 1.72 2.27 7.14
N GLU A 27 2.49 2.69 6.16
CA GLU A 27 3.90 3.04 6.28
C GLU A 27 4.10 4.15 7.33
N ARG A 28 3.35 5.26 7.23
CA ARG A 28 3.39 6.31 8.26
C ARG A 28 3.04 5.78 9.64
N ARG A 29 1.98 4.98 9.76
CA ARG A 29 1.58 4.38 11.03
C ARG A 29 2.67 3.49 11.62
N TYR A 30 3.39 2.75 10.77
CA TYR A 30 4.53 1.94 11.18
C TYR A 30 5.66 2.82 11.74
N PHE A 31 6.04 3.88 11.02
CA PHE A 31 7.10 4.79 11.49
C PHE A 31 6.72 5.65 12.71
N THR A 32 5.43 5.91 12.92
CA THR A 32 4.93 6.63 14.11
C THR A 32 4.55 5.70 15.27
N ALA A 33 4.60 4.39 15.08
CA ALA A 33 4.20 3.42 16.09
C ALA A 33 5.12 3.55 17.31
N ARG A 34 4.53 3.53 18.51
CA ARG A 34 5.29 3.59 19.77
C ARG A 34 5.49 2.21 20.38
N THR A 35 4.67 1.24 19.94
CA THR A 35 4.68 -0.12 20.49
C THR A 35 4.91 -1.17 19.40
N ARG A 36 5.57 -2.27 19.79
CA ARG A 36 5.80 -3.44 18.92
C ARG A 36 4.49 -4.06 18.38
N ARG A 37 3.38 -3.88 19.10
CA ARG A 37 2.07 -4.36 18.68
C ARG A 37 1.55 -3.56 17.48
N GLU A 38 1.62 -2.23 17.55
CA GLU A 38 1.20 -1.34 16.46
C GLU A 38 2.03 -1.55 15.20
N GLU A 39 3.34 -1.75 15.35
CA GLU A 39 4.25 -2.11 14.25
C GLU A 39 3.81 -3.41 13.56
N ARG A 40 3.55 -4.46 14.33
CA ARG A 40 3.09 -5.76 13.80
C ARG A 40 1.75 -5.63 13.09
N GLU A 41 0.80 -4.89 13.66
CA GLU A 41 -0.49 -4.66 13.01
C GLU A 41 -0.36 -3.90 11.69
N ALA A 42 0.56 -2.92 11.62
CA ALA A 42 0.83 -2.20 10.38
C ALA A 42 1.44 -3.12 9.32
N ILE A 43 2.45 -3.93 9.69
CA ILE A 43 3.09 -4.92 8.81
C ILE A 43 2.07 -5.93 8.29
N GLU A 44 1.21 -6.47 9.17
CA GLU A 44 0.22 -7.47 8.77
C GLU A 44 -0.80 -6.89 7.78
N LYS A 45 -1.26 -5.65 8.03
CA LYS A 45 -2.14 -4.93 7.11
C LYS A 45 -1.46 -4.68 5.77
N ILE A 46 -0.15 -4.41 5.74
CA ILE A 46 0.62 -4.26 4.50
C ILE A 46 0.68 -5.58 3.73
N ARG A 47 1.00 -6.70 4.41
CA ARG A 47 1.05 -8.05 3.80
C ARG A 47 -0.28 -8.44 3.16
N ARG A 48 -1.40 -8.22 3.86
CA ARG A 48 -2.74 -8.48 3.31
C ARG A 48 -3.05 -7.60 2.10
N LEU A 49 -2.59 -6.35 2.11
CA LEU A 49 -2.87 -5.41 1.01
C LEU A 49 -1.95 -5.62 -0.20
N ALA A 50 -0.75 -6.16 0.00
CA ALA A 50 0.28 -6.37 -1.00
C ALA A 50 1.01 -7.71 -0.78
N PRO A 51 0.33 -8.86 -1.02
CA PRO A 51 0.90 -10.17 -0.75
C PRO A 51 2.12 -10.49 -1.62
N ASN A 52 2.14 -9.98 -2.85
CA ASN A 52 3.19 -10.23 -3.83
C ASN A 52 4.30 -9.17 -3.81
N TYR A 53 4.32 -8.28 -2.81
CA TYR A 53 5.28 -7.19 -2.73
C TYR A 53 6.03 -7.26 -1.39
N PRO A 54 7.37 -7.15 -1.36
CA PRO A 54 8.12 -7.25 -0.12
C PRO A 54 7.77 -6.09 0.81
N VAL A 55 7.45 -6.39 2.07
CA VAL A 55 7.14 -5.36 3.07
C VAL A 55 8.35 -4.44 3.28
N GLN A 56 9.57 -4.97 3.20
CA GLN A 56 10.80 -4.17 3.37
C GLN A 56 10.94 -3.09 2.30
N GLU A 57 10.49 -3.33 1.07
CA GLU A 57 10.53 -2.33 0.00
C GLU A 57 9.49 -1.23 0.23
N ILE A 58 8.33 -1.58 0.81
CA ILE A 58 7.26 -0.63 1.12
C ILE A 58 7.63 0.24 2.33
N LEU A 59 8.34 -0.32 3.30
CA LEU A 59 8.81 0.37 4.50
C LEU A 59 10.23 0.91 4.33
N ARG A 60 10.76 0.98 3.10
CA ARG A 60 12.08 1.56 2.86
C ARG A 60 11.98 3.08 3.10
N PRO A 61 12.70 3.65 4.08
CA PRO A 61 12.73 5.09 4.23
C PRO A 61 13.26 5.70 2.94
N ALA A 62 12.57 6.74 2.43
CA ALA A 62 13.11 7.53 1.35
C ALA A 62 14.40 8.17 1.87
N ALA A 63 15.55 7.71 1.36
CA ALA A 63 16.85 8.32 1.59
C ALA A 63 16.87 9.74 1.04
#